data_AF-A0A523W5N4-F1
#
_entry.id   AF-A0A523W5N4-F1
#
_cell.length_a   1.000
_cell.length_b   1.000
_cell.length_c   1.000
_cell.angle_alpha   90.00
_cell.angle_beta   90.00
_cell.angle_gamma   90.00
#
_symmetry.space_group_name_H-M   'P 1'
#
loop_
_entity.id
_entity.type
_entity.pdbx_description
1 polymer ?
#
loop_
_entity_poly.entity_id
_entity_poly.type
_entity_poly.pdbx_seq_one_letter_code
_entity_poly.pdbx_strand_id
1 'polypeptide(L)'
;MDDSTSSVDVETEYEIQQALRALLKNRTAFVITQRVSTIRNADKIVVLEKGEIAEDGTHETLMAKKGVYYQIYQTLYETQKPIVETASERASSKQGEPKQ
;
A
#
# COMPACT_ATOMS: atom_id res chain seq x y z
N MET A 1 16.40 0.23 -21.30
CA MET A 1 15.27 -0.25 -22.12
C MET A 1 14.32 -0.87 -21.11
N ASP A 2 13.37 -0.11 -20.56
CA ASP A 2 12.63 -0.53 -19.34
C ASP A 2 11.12 -0.22 -19.38
N ASP A 3 10.57 0.08 -20.56
CA ASP A 3 9.22 0.63 -20.68
C ASP A 3 8.11 -0.43 -20.78
N SER A 4 8.47 -1.68 -21.10
CA SER A 4 7.50 -2.76 -21.35
C SER A 4 7.26 -3.66 -20.13
N THR A 5 8.26 -3.88 -19.28
CA THR A 5 8.11 -4.70 -18.05
C THR A 5 7.52 -3.92 -16.88
N SER A 6 7.78 -2.61 -16.78
CA SER A 6 7.16 -1.75 -15.76
C SER A 6 5.64 -1.63 -15.94
N SER A 7 5.17 -1.63 -17.19
CA SER A 7 3.73 -1.53 -17.49
C SER A 7 2.94 -2.78 -17.10
N VAL A 8 3.54 -3.97 -17.23
CA VAL A 8 2.90 -5.25 -16.83
C VAL A 8 2.85 -5.40 -15.31
N ASP A 9 3.89 -4.95 -14.59
CA ASP A 9 3.95 -5.03 -13.12
C ASP A 9 2.87 -4.14 -12.44
N VAL A 10 2.69 -2.92 -12.95
CA VAL A 10 1.72 -1.95 -12.38
C VAL A 10 0.27 -2.34 -12.64
N GLU A 11 -0.06 -2.82 -13.84
CA GLU A 11 -1.43 -3.29 -14.15
C GLU A 11 -1.80 -4.50 -13.28
N THR A 12 -0.86 -5.44 -13.14
CA THR A 12 -1.01 -6.60 -12.27
C THR A 12 -1.22 -6.20 -10.80
N GLU A 13 -0.44 -5.24 -10.28
CA GLU A 13 -0.61 -4.76 -8.89
C GLU A 13 -1.95 -4.05 -8.69
N TYR A 14 -2.42 -3.28 -9.68
CA TYR A 14 -3.74 -2.64 -9.63
C TYR A 14 -4.87 -3.69 -9.58
N GLU A 15 -4.82 -4.72 -10.43
CA GLU A 15 -5.79 -5.81 -10.41
C GLU A 15 -5.81 -6.55 -9.07
N ILE A 16 -4.62 -6.85 -8.53
CA ILE A 16 -4.49 -7.51 -7.23
C ILE A 16 -5.08 -6.64 -6.11
N GLN A 17 -4.84 -5.33 -6.11
CA GLN A 17 -5.45 -4.43 -5.13
C GLN A 17 -6.97 -4.40 -5.24
N GLN A 18 -7.51 -4.36 -6.45
CA GLN A 18 -8.95 -4.34 -6.68
C GLN A 18 -9.60 -5.65 -6.23
N ALA A 19 -8.96 -6.79 -6.53
CA ALA A 19 -9.39 -8.10 -6.06
C ALA A 19 -9.38 -8.18 -4.52
N LEU A 20 -8.30 -7.72 -3.87
CA LEU A 20 -8.20 -7.68 -2.42
C LEU A 20 -9.29 -6.78 -1.80
N ARG A 21 -9.50 -5.56 -2.33
CA ARG A 21 -10.58 -4.67 -1.84
C ARG A 21 -11.95 -5.31 -1.97
N ALA A 22 -12.23 -5.96 -3.09
CA ALA A 22 -13.51 -6.65 -3.30
C ALA A 22 -13.70 -7.81 -2.31
N LEU A 23 -12.64 -8.58 -2.04
CA LEU A 23 -12.67 -9.69 -1.08
C LEU A 23 -12.87 -9.23 0.36
N LEU A 24 -12.24 -8.11 0.74
CA LEU A 24 -12.29 -7.56 2.11
C LEU A 24 -13.58 -6.79 2.38
N LYS A 25 -14.32 -6.37 1.35
CA LYS A 25 -15.55 -5.59 1.49
C LYS A 25 -16.60 -6.32 2.36
N ASN A 26 -17.16 -5.59 3.33
CA ASN A 26 -18.19 -6.07 4.26
C ASN A 26 -17.79 -7.28 5.12
N ARG A 27 -16.48 -7.47 5.38
CA ARG A 27 -15.97 -8.52 6.25
C ARG A 27 -14.94 -7.94 7.21
N THR A 28 -14.89 -8.49 8.42
CA THR A 28 -13.74 -8.28 9.30
C THR A 28 -12.64 -9.24 8.85
N ALA A 29 -11.49 -8.69 8.46
CA ALA A 29 -10.38 -9.47 7.95
C ALA A 29 -9.08 -9.04 8.63
N PHE A 30 -8.26 -10.03 8.99
CA PHE A 30 -6.90 -9.81 9.46
C PHE A 30 -5.96 -10.11 8.31
N VAL A 31 -5.17 -9.11 7.91
CA VAL A 31 -4.22 -9.23 6.79
C VAL A 31 -2.81 -9.05 7.32
N ILE A 32 -2.00 -10.10 7.21
CA ILE A 32 -0.56 -10.04 7.49
C ILE A 32 0.12 -9.82 6.13
N THR A 33 0.74 -8.67 5.95
CA THR A 33 1.32 -8.30 4.65
C THR A 33 2.51 -7.36 4.80
N GLN A 34 3.36 -7.37 3.77
CA GLN A 34 4.48 -6.45 3.60
C GLN A 34 4.21 -5.42 2.50
N ARG A 35 3.03 -5.48 1.84
CA ARG A 35 2.68 -4.56 0.75
C ARG A 35 2.29 -3.20 1.30
N VAL A 36 3.03 -2.17 0.89
CA VAL A 36 2.81 -0.79 1.34
C VAL A 36 1.43 -0.28 0.94
N SER A 37 0.96 -0.66 -0.25
CA SER A 37 -0.38 -0.32 -0.74
C SER A 37 -1.49 -0.85 0.17
N THR A 38 -1.39 -2.10 0.62
CA THR A 38 -2.37 -2.71 1.52
C THR A 38 -2.27 -2.12 2.92
N ILE A 39 -1.06 -1.93 3.44
CA ILE A 39 -0.83 -1.35 4.77
C ILE A 39 -1.40 0.08 4.85
N ARG A 40 -1.16 0.91 3.84
CA ARG A 40 -1.65 2.31 3.80
C ARG A 40 -3.17 2.40 3.82
N ASN A 41 -3.87 1.43 3.23
CA ASN A 41 -5.33 1.43 3.13
C ASN A 41 -6.02 0.67 4.28
N ALA A 42 -5.28 0.21 5.29
CA ALA A 42 -5.86 -0.55 6.40
C ALA A 42 -6.59 0.37 7.39
N ASP A 43 -7.77 -0.05 7.85
CA ASP A 43 -8.54 0.69 8.86
C ASP A 43 -7.81 0.75 10.22
N LYS A 44 -7.07 -0.32 10.54
CA LYS A 44 -6.23 -0.43 11.73
C LYS A 44 -5.00 -1.26 11.43
N ILE A 45 -3.84 -0.77 11.88
CA ILE A 45 -2.55 -1.42 11.80
C ILE A 45 -2.14 -1.80 13.23
N VAL A 46 -1.60 -3.00 13.38
CA VAL A 46 -1.02 -3.51 14.63
C VAL A 46 0.39 -3.99 14.33
N VAL A 47 1.38 -3.43 15.02
CA VAL A 47 2.79 -3.79 14.91
C VAL A 47 3.15 -4.69 16.08
N LEU A 48 3.68 -5.86 15.76
CA LEU A 48 4.17 -6.82 16.74
C LEU A 48 5.68 -6.72 16.84
N GLU A 49 6.19 -6.65 18.07
CA GLU A 49 7.61 -6.74 18.38
C GLU A 49 7.79 -7.71 19.55
N LYS A 50 8.67 -8.71 19.38
CA LYS A 50 8.99 -9.71 20.42
C LYS A 50 7.77 -10.42 21.04
N GLY A 51 6.70 -10.59 20.27
CA GLY A 51 5.47 -11.26 20.72
C GLY A 51 4.45 -10.36 21.43
N GLU A 52 4.74 -9.06 21.54
CA GLU A 52 3.82 -8.07 22.11
C GLU A 52 3.38 -7.03 21.07
N ILE A 53 2.26 -6.36 21.32
CA ILE A 53 1.81 -5.25 20.50
C ILE A 53 2.65 -4.02 20.86
N ALA A 54 3.55 -3.64 19.95
CA ALA A 54 4.41 -2.47 20.12
C ALA A 54 3.65 -1.17 19.79
N GLU A 55 2.86 -1.19 18.72
CA GLU A 55 2.08 -0.04 18.27
C GLU A 55 0.77 -0.46 17.61
N ASP A 56 -0.27 0.35 17.76
CA ASP A 56 -1.51 0.23 17.00
C ASP A 56 -2.10 1.61 16.64
N GLY A 57 -2.82 1.66 15.51
CA GLY A 57 -3.43 2.89 15.01
C GLY A 57 -3.69 2.88 13.51
N THR A 58 -4.05 4.04 12.95
CA THR A 58 -4.11 4.24 11.50
C THR A 58 -2.71 4.53 10.93
N HIS A 59 -2.56 4.42 9.62
CA HIS A 59 -1.33 4.79 8.92
C HIS A 59 -0.81 6.18 9.32
N GLU A 60 -1.68 7.19 9.31
CA GLU A 60 -1.31 8.58 9.57
C GLU A 60 -0.82 8.78 11.01
N THR A 61 -1.54 8.20 11.97
CA THR A 61 -1.20 8.33 13.40
C THR A 61 0.13 7.66 13.72
N LEU A 62 0.40 6.48 13.14
CA LEU A 62 1.64 5.76 13.35
C LEU A 62 2.82 6.40 12.61
N MET A 63 2.61 6.95 11.41
CA MET A 63 3.62 7.74 10.70
C MET A 63 4.03 8.99 11.48
N ALA A 64 3.08 9.68 12.11
CA ALA A 64 3.36 10.87 12.90
C ALA A 64 4.20 10.57 14.16
N LYS A 65 4.02 9.39 14.76
CA LYS A 65 4.80 8.94 15.94
C LYS A 65 6.28 8.70 15.61
N LYS A 66 6.62 8.41 14.35
CA LYS A 66 7.97 8.03 13.92
C LYS A 66 8.58 6.88 14.74
N GLY A 67 7.73 5.92 15.17
CA GLY A 67 8.12 4.75 15.96
C GLY A 67 8.60 3.56 15.13
N VAL A 68 8.42 2.34 15.68
CA VAL A 68 8.72 1.05 15.05
C VAL A 68 7.99 0.91 13.72
N TYR A 69 6.70 1.27 13.69
CA TYR A 69 5.92 1.25 12.44
C TYR A 69 6.60 2.06 11.33
N TYR A 70 7.03 3.28 11.65
CA TYR A 70 7.64 4.19 10.70
C TYR A 70 8.94 3.63 10.12
N GLN A 71 9.80 3.04 10.98
CA GLN A 71 11.06 2.43 10.54
C GLN A 71 10.82 1.28 9.56
N ILE A 72 9.93 0.35 9.92
CA ILE A 72 9.56 -0.78 9.05
C ILE A 72 8.97 -0.26 7.73
N TYR A 73 8.05 0.71 7.81
CA TYR A 73 7.39 1.27 6.65
C TYR A 73 8.38 1.94 5.70
N GLN A 74 9.38 2.68 6.20
CA GLN A 74 10.41 3.29 5.36
C GLN A 74 11.20 2.25 4.57
N THR A 75 11.65 1.17 5.22
CA THR A 75 12.38 0.08 4.54
C THR A 75 11.53 -0.60 3.47
N LEU A 76 10.26 -0.89 3.77
CA LEU A 76 9.33 -1.49 2.82
C LEU A 76 9.02 -0.54 1.66
N TYR A 77 8.84 0.75 1.94
CA TYR A 77 8.56 1.77 0.96
C TYR A 77 9.73 1.99 0.01
N GLU A 78 10.96 2.07 0.50
CA GLU A 78 12.15 2.18 -0.36
C GLU A 78 12.27 1.01 -1.34
N THR A 79 11.94 -0.20 -0.86
CA THR A 79 11.95 -1.42 -1.69
C THR A 79 10.85 -1.39 -2.77
N GLN A 80 9.68 -0.83 -2.46
CA GLN A 80 8.51 -0.80 -3.34
C GLN A 80 8.33 0.53 -4.10
N LYS A 81 9.18 1.52 -3.83
CA LYS A 81 9.17 2.88 -4.40
C LYS A 81 9.00 2.90 -5.92
N PRO A 82 9.75 2.11 -6.73
CA PRO A 82 9.61 2.15 -8.19
C PRO A 82 8.19 1.75 -8.65
N ILE A 83 7.48 0.91 -7.91
CA ILE A 83 6.13 0.43 -8.26
C ILE A 83 5.08 1.45 -7.81
N VAL A 84 5.26 2.02 -6.61
CA VAL A 84 4.30 2.96 -6.00
C VAL A 84 4.30 4.32 -6.71
N GLU A 85 5.46 4.84 -7.12
CA GLU A 85 5.56 6.12 -7.84
C GLU A 85 4.96 6.01 -9.25
N THR A 86 5.29 4.94 -9.98
CA THR A 86 4.75 4.68 -11.32
C THR A 86 3.22 4.53 -11.32
N ALA A 87 2.65 3.89 -10.29
CA ALA A 87 1.19 3.78 -10.13
C ALA A 87 0.53 5.14 -9.82
N SER A 88 1.17 5.98 -9.00
CA SER A 88 0.64 7.29 -8.61
C SER A 88 0.63 8.30 -9.76
N GLU A 89 1.68 8.33 -10.59
CA GLU A 89 1.77 9.23 -11.76
C GLU A 89 0.71 8.91 -12.83
N ARG A 90 0.43 7.62 -13.05
CA ARG A 90 -0.61 7.18 -14.01
C ARG A 90 -2.03 7.40 -13.49
N ALA A 91 -2.27 7.30 -12.18
CA ALA A 91 -3.56 7.63 -11.59
C ALA A 91 -3.91 9.11 -11.78
N SER A 92 -2.92 10.00 -11.67
CA SER A 92 -3.10 11.44 -11.89
C SER A 92 -3.32 11.83 -13.35
N SER A 93 -2.86 11.02 -14.32
CA SER A 93 -3.02 11.30 -15.75
C SER A 93 -4.33 10.75 -16.34
N LYS A 94 -4.96 9.73 -15.72
CA LYS A 94 -6.29 9.24 -16.12
C LYS A 94 -7.46 10.14 -15.71
N GLN A 95 -7.22 11.24 -14.98
CA GLN A 95 -8.25 12.20 -14.57
C GLN A 95 -8.47 13.33 -15.58
N GLY A 96 -7.89 13.24 -16.78
CA GLY A 96 -7.93 14.26 -17.82
C GLY A 96 -8.69 13.92 -19.11
N GLU A 97 -9.41 12.79 -19.24
CA GLU A 97 -10.25 12.54 -20.43
C GLU A 97 -11.67 13.11 -20.24
N PRO A 98 -12.05 14.22 -20.91
CA PRO A 98 -13.44 14.56 -21.04
C PRO A 98 -14.09 13.57 -22.01
N LYS A 99 -15.18 12.93 -21.58
CA LYS A 99 -16.11 12.26 -22.50
C LYS A 99 -16.62 13.30 -23.51
N GLN A 100 -16.24 13.16 -24.78
CA GLN A 100 -17.02 13.63 -25.91
C GLN A 100 -17.68 12.45 -26.59
#